data_AF-A9UNY4-F1
#
_entry.id   AF-A9UNY4-F1
#
_cell.length_a   1.000
_cell.length_b   1.000
_cell.length_c   1.000
_cell.angle_alpha   90.00
_cell.angle_beta   90.00
_cell.angle_gamma   90.00
#
_symmetry.space_group_name_H-M   'P 1'
#
loop_
_entity.id
_entity.type
_entity.pdbx_description
1 polymer ?
#
loop_
_entity_poly.entity_id
_entity_poly.type
_entity_poly.pdbx_seq_one_letter_code
_entity_poly.pdbx_strand_id
1 'polypeptide(L)'
;MPCQPHADKHNIGRARLAIVAAAARHQPNNVLAFLVLSGAVLCIADSEVERLRRQFRITEGDRKTYNDGTQLELKKQADQLEKLRKDNALLTHELDMAMAADRDADDEKKAADDLTNELATRKVRPTRLLTTKPEELNELQRTLKETDQDIHDRRRQIGGAAGVEAQKRRLASRIKTLENRVEQGTRKYNEILTSNAKLREQIDHLKQERRVFDGLHRKLEKELTQHRRDIAELVAQSQQAYDARDEAHHRMSMLEEKSAKELNQHDADIKALKRTLEHDRKLKSFMGVKAQPRGQDELAASHKRNANQSDQPEAMVQTYEAAFKQLKEATGIEETNKLVERFIQMEDQNFSLFNYVNELNNELESLTEQVHELQSSIDKFQRENRTSDSERKATLQELEQKLEAVNQQAKHFESQQSAFTDQFAALKAGISTIFDGPVCEGTVLTDMLGNTEITESNIMSFLGAIEQRANELLQLRALLDQKERDKWEEQEAGPKPQPGGLLGAGPLPQVSPLNIVPPTSLGDGDAELTDEEELTRPMSHHELKRKIARGLQGSA
;
A
#
# COMPACT_ATOMS: atom_id res chain seq x y z
N MET A 1 -34.48 20.21 67.92
CA MET A 1 -35.68 21.04 67.71
C MET A 1 -36.89 20.15 67.85
N PRO A 2 -37.87 20.49 68.70
CA PRO A 2 -37.75 20.81 70.13
C PRO A 2 -38.63 19.78 70.93
N CYS A 3 -38.98 19.86 72.22
CA CYS A 3 -38.94 20.89 73.28
C CYS A 3 -38.57 20.26 74.64
N GLN A 4 -38.26 21.11 75.62
CA GLN A 4 -37.85 20.77 76.99
C GLN A 4 -38.94 21.26 78.02
N PRO A 5 -38.72 21.43 79.36
CA PRO A 5 -39.74 21.15 80.38
C PRO A 5 -40.19 22.38 81.21
N HIS A 6 -40.95 22.17 82.30
CA HIS A 6 -41.16 23.09 83.46
C HIS A 6 -41.58 22.22 84.68
N ALA A 7 -41.16 22.38 85.96
CA ALA A 7 -40.84 23.53 86.83
C ALA A 7 -42.13 24.31 87.25
N ASP A 8 -42.60 24.38 88.51
CA ASP A 8 -42.20 25.26 89.64
C ASP A 8 -43.34 25.28 90.72
N LYS A 9 -43.31 25.80 91.97
CA LYS A 9 -42.30 26.17 93.02
C LYS A 9 -43.05 26.57 94.34
N HIS A 10 -42.42 26.39 95.52
CA HIS A 10 -42.56 27.24 96.75
C HIS A 10 -43.93 27.34 97.53
N ASN A 11 -44.10 27.93 98.75
CA ASN A 11 -43.28 28.20 99.99
C ASN A 11 -44.12 29.04 101.04
N ILE A 12 -43.61 29.24 102.28
CA ILE A 12 -43.99 30.28 103.30
C ILE A 12 -45.33 30.09 104.08
N GLY A 13 -45.54 30.39 105.39
CA GLY A 13 -44.61 30.69 106.52
C GLY A 13 -45.12 31.72 107.60
N ARG A 14 -45.00 31.41 108.92
CA ARG A 14 -44.94 32.29 110.16
C ARG A 14 -46.12 33.31 110.41
N ALA A 15 -46.36 33.99 111.57
CA ALA A 15 -45.75 34.17 112.92
C ALA A 15 -46.85 34.56 114.00
N ARG A 16 -46.75 34.19 115.30
CA ARG A 16 -46.29 34.91 116.54
C ARG A 16 -47.17 36.02 117.25
N LEU A 17 -47.48 35.73 118.54
CA LEU A 17 -47.48 36.55 119.80
C LEU A 17 -48.36 37.81 120.08
N ALA A 18 -49.23 37.65 121.11
CA ALA A 18 -49.31 38.32 122.44
C ALA A 18 -49.49 39.85 122.66
N ILE A 19 -50.20 40.22 123.76
CA ILE A 19 -50.06 41.44 124.62
C ILE A 19 -50.78 41.23 125.99
N VAL A 20 -50.52 42.09 127.00
CA VAL A 20 -50.62 41.81 128.45
C VAL A 20 -51.18 42.99 129.30
N ALA A 21 -51.88 42.67 130.40
CA ALA A 21 -52.06 43.39 131.70
C ALA A 21 -53.01 44.61 131.95
N ALA A 22 -53.65 44.54 133.14
CA ALA A 22 -53.87 45.59 134.18
C ALA A 22 -54.81 46.81 133.94
N ALA A 23 -55.28 47.58 134.94
CA ALA A 23 -55.74 47.31 136.34
C ALA A 23 -56.30 48.59 137.03
N ALA A 24 -57.24 48.42 137.98
CA ALA A 24 -57.43 49.18 139.24
C ALA A 24 -58.08 50.61 139.31
N ARG A 25 -58.51 50.91 140.57
CA ARG A 25 -58.81 52.20 141.27
C ARG A 25 -60.30 52.62 141.35
N HIS A 26 -60.94 53.01 142.49
CA HIS A 26 -60.67 53.78 143.74
C HIS A 26 -61.21 55.22 143.69
N GLN A 27 -61.98 55.68 144.71
CA GLN A 27 -62.04 57.04 145.35
C GLN A 27 -63.30 57.18 146.29
N PRO A 28 -63.42 58.19 147.21
CA PRO A 28 -63.86 57.95 148.60
C PRO A 28 -64.74 59.09 149.23
N ASN A 29 -64.51 59.39 150.54
CA ASN A 29 -65.10 60.41 151.45
C ASN A 29 -66.37 59.95 152.20
N ASN A 30 -66.66 60.38 153.45
CA ASN A 30 -66.11 61.49 154.26
C ASN A 30 -66.03 61.13 155.79
N VAL A 31 -65.60 62.07 156.64
CA VAL A 31 -65.09 61.82 158.02
C VAL A 31 -65.71 62.73 159.11
N LEU A 32 -65.63 62.31 160.38
CA LEU A 32 -65.75 63.04 161.68
C LEU A 32 -67.13 63.33 162.33
N ALA A 33 -67.46 62.56 163.39
CA ALA A 33 -67.91 63.03 164.71
C ALA A 33 -67.85 61.85 165.74
N PHE A 34 -66.80 61.67 166.55
CA PHE A 34 -66.43 62.31 167.83
C PHE A 34 -66.87 61.56 169.12
N LEU A 35 -65.89 60.86 169.72
CA LEU A 35 -65.69 60.65 171.17
C LEU A 35 -66.78 59.94 172.01
N VAL A 36 -67.22 58.74 171.61
CA VAL A 36 -67.73 57.73 172.57
C VAL A 36 -67.21 56.32 172.22
N LEU A 37 -66.43 55.73 173.13
CA LEU A 37 -66.23 54.29 173.35
C LEU A 37 -65.74 53.42 172.15
N SER A 38 -64.55 53.72 171.65
CA SER A 38 -63.34 52.87 171.49
C SER A 38 -63.36 51.31 171.39
N GLY A 39 -64.49 50.60 171.38
CA GLY A 39 -64.54 49.12 171.45
C GLY A 39 -65.14 48.42 170.22
N ALA A 40 -66.04 49.08 169.47
CA ALA A 40 -66.85 48.40 168.45
C ALA A 40 -66.21 48.35 167.04
N VAL A 41 -65.17 49.13 166.77
CA VAL A 41 -64.67 49.36 165.39
C VAL A 41 -63.66 48.30 164.92
N LEU A 42 -62.98 47.59 165.83
CA LEU A 42 -61.99 46.57 165.44
C LEU A 42 -62.62 45.32 164.77
N CYS A 43 -63.87 44.98 165.12
CA CYS A 43 -64.48 43.70 164.74
C CYS A 43 -64.94 43.64 163.26
N ILE A 44 -65.12 44.80 162.61
CA ILE A 44 -65.66 44.85 161.24
C ILE A 44 -64.54 44.65 160.20
N ALA A 45 -63.33 45.16 160.46
CA ALA A 45 -62.21 45.11 159.50
C ALA A 45 -61.70 43.69 159.23
N ASP A 46 -61.68 42.80 160.23
CA ASP A 46 -61.23 41.41 160.05
C ASP A 46 -62.17 40.60 159.14
N SER A 47 -63.49 40.86 159.20
CA SER A 47 -64.50 40.14 158.41
C SER A 47 -64.34 40.34 156.89
N GLU A 48 -63.81 41.49 156.47
CA GLU A 48 -63.71 41.85 155.06
C GLU A 48 -62.40 41.31 154.43
N VAL A 49 -61.36 41.12 155.23
CA VAL A 49 -60.09 40.48 154.82
C VAL A 49 -60.28 38.98 154.56
N GLU A 50 -61.09 38.27 155.35
CA GLU A 50 -61.42 36.86 155.10
C GLU A 50 -62.16 36.67 153.76
N ARG A 51 -63.07 37.58 153.40
CA ARG A 51 -63.85 37.50 152.16
C ARG A 51 -62.96 37.55 150.91
N LEU A 52 -61.98 38.46 150.89
CA LEU A 52 -61.04 38.61 149.78
C LEU A 52 -60.06 37.42 149.68
N ARG A 53 -59.58 36.89 150.82
CA ARG A 53 -58.77 35.65 150.84
C ARG A 53 -59.54 34.45 150.28
N ARG A 54 -60.85 34.38 150.51
CA ARG A 54 -61.71 33.30 149.99
C ARG A 54 -61.90 33.39 148.46
N GLN A 55 -62.09 34.59 147.91
CA GLN A 55 -62.17 34.77 146.44
C GLN A 55 -60.88 34.40 145.72
N PHE A 56 -59.71 34.80 146.24
CA PHE A 56 -58.43 34.47 145.60
C PHE A 56 -58.19 32.95 145.53
N ARG A 57 -58.59 32.22 146.59
CA ARG A 57 -58.50 30.75 146.65
C ARG A 57 -59.41 30.04 145.66
N ILE A 58 -60.59 30.59 145.36
CA ILE A 58 -61.51 30.05 144.35
C ILE A 58 -60.91 30.25 142.95
N THR A 59 -60.45 31.46 142.63
CA THR A 59 -59.87 31.76 141.31
C THR A 59 -58.56 31.00 141.03
N GLU A 60 -57.75 30.71 142.04
CA GLU A 60 -56.60 29.79 141.88
C GLU A 60 -57.03 28.33 141.65
N GLY A 61 -58.16 27.91 142.22
CA GLY A 61 -58.77 26.61 141.97
C GLY A 61 -59.21 26.47 140.52
N ASP A 62 -59.99 27.44 140.02
CA ASP A 62 -60.50 27.45 138.64
C ASP A 62 -59.37 27.51 137.60
N ARG A 63 -58.29 28.23 137.90
CA ARG A 63 -57.09 28.27 137.04
C ARG A 63 -56.38 26.91 136.97
N LYS A 64 -56.40 26.12 138.05
CA LYS A 64 -55.84 24.76 138.05
C LYS A 64 -56.73 23.79 137.29
N THR A 65 -58.03 23.75 137.57
CA THR A 65 -58.96 22.82 136.91
C THR A 65 -59.00 23.01 135.39
N TYR A 66 -58.90 24.25 134.89
CA TYR A 66 -58.82 24.51 133.45
C TYR A 66 -57.49 24.05 132.82
N ASN A 67 -56.36 24.21 133.52
CA ASN A 67 -55.05 23.76 133.05
C ASN A 67 -54.94 22.22 133.06
N ASP A 68 -55.47 21.59 134.10
CA ASP A 68 -55.52 20.12 134.23
C ASP A 68 -56.45 19.50 133.18
N GLY A 69 -57.60 20.14 132.90
CA GLY A 69 -58.53 19.73 131.84
C GLY A 69 -57.92 19.81 130.44
N THR A 70 -57.30 20.95 130.09
CA THR A 70 -56.65 21.13 128.78
C THR A 70 -55.46 20.21 128.57
N GLN A 71 -54.67 19.90 129.61
CA GLN A 71 -53.63 18.86 129.52
C GLN A 71 -54.21 17.45 129.33
N LEU A 72 -55.38 17.14 129.90
CA LEU A 72 -56.03 15.85 129.73
C LEU A 72 -56.56 15.66 128.29
N GLU A 73 -57.09 16.72 127.67
CA GLU A 73 -57.51 16.69 126.26
C GLU A 73 -56.32 16.58 125.29
N LEU A 74 -55.24 17.32 125.54
CA LEU A 74 -54.01 17.19 124.75
C LEU A 74 -53.41 15.78 124.80
N LYS A 75 -53.46 15.10 125.96
CA LYS A 75 -53.06 13.68 126.07
C LYS A 75 -53.96 12.78 125.23
N LYS A 76 -55.29 12.92 125.31
CA LYS A 76 -56.23 12.13 124.49
C LYS A 76 -56.01 12.33 122.99
N GLN A 77 -55.72 13.55 122.55
CA GLN A 77 -55.40 13.83 121.14
C GLN A 77 -54.05 13.24 120.71
N ALA A 78 -53.04 13.25 121.59
CA ALA A 78 -51.76 12.58 121.34
C ALA A 78 -51.91 11.06 121.22
N ASP A 79 -52.67 10.43 122.12
CA ASP A 79 -52.94 8.97 122.09
C ASP A 79 -53.68 8.55 120.81
N GLN A 80 -54.62 9.38 120.33
CA GLN A 80 -55.31 9.15 119.06
C GLN A 80 -54.38 9.28 117.85
N LEU A 81 -53.49 10.27 117.84
CA LEU A 81 -52.48 10.42 116.79
C LEU A 81 -51.46 9.27 116.78
N GLU A 82 -51.11 8.70 117.94
CA GLU A 82 -50.23 7.53 118.01
C GLU A 82 -50.89 6.26 117.46
N LYS A 83 -52.19 6.04 117.75
CA LYS A 83 -52.97 4.94 117.14
C LYS A 83 -53.03 5.06 115.62
N LEU A 84 -53.44 6.22 115.11
CA LEU A 84 -53.53 6.45 113.66
C LEU A 84 -52.17 6.29 112.95
N ARG A 85 -51.05 6.59 113.61
CA ARG A 85 -49.71 6.32 113.06
C ARG A 85 -49.37 4.83 113.00
N LYS A 86 -49.77 4.04 114.01
CA LYS A 86 -49.58 2.58 114.02
C LYS A 86 -50.44 1.92 112.95
N ASP A 87 -51.70 2.33 112.82
CA ASP A 87 -52.62 1.79 111.81
C ASP A 87 -52.12 2.09 110.38
N ASN A 88 -51.59 3.30 110.14
CA ASN A 88 -51.00 3.66 108.85
C ASN A 88 -49.73 2.85 108.54
N ALA A 89 -48.88 2.59 109.55
CA ALA A 89 -47.69 1.74 109.38
C ALA A 89 -48.05 0.27 109.05
N LEU A 90 -49.12 -0.26 109.64
CA LEU A 90 -49.64 -1.60 109.32
C LEU A 90 -50.19 -1.65 107.88
N LEU A 91 -51.04 -0.68 107.50
CA LEU A 91 -51.60 -0.60 106.15
C LEU A 91 -50.52 -0.47 105.07
N THR A 92 -49.44 0.29 105.32
CA THR A 92 -48.30 0.35 104.39
C THR A 92 -47.58 -0.98 104.24
N HIS A 93 -47.39 -1.73 105.34
CA HIS A 93 -46.75 -3.04 105.29
C HIS A 93 -47.63 -4.08 104.58
N GLU A 94 -48.94 -4.05 104.76
CA GLU A 94 -49.89 -4.90 104.04
C GLU A 94 -49.86 -4.61 102.52
N LEU A 95 -49.77 -3.32 102.14
CA LEU A 95 -49.68 -2.91 100.73
C LEU A 95 -48.39 -3.41 100.06
N ASP A 96 -47.24 -3.31 100.75
CA ASP A 96 -45.95 -3.80 100.24
C ASP A 96 -45.95 -5.33 100.07
N MET A 97 -46.58 -6.08 100.97
CA MET A 97 -46.71 -7.53 100.83
C MET A 97 -47.61 -7.93 99.65
N ALA A 98 -48.68 -7.18 99.39
CA ALA A 98 -49.53 -7.39 98.22
C ALA A 98 -48.78 -7.11 96.90
N MET A 99 -48.01 -6.02 96.83
CA MET A 99 -47.20 -5.70 95.64
C MET A 99 -46.04 -6.66 95.38
N ALA A 100 -45.54 -7.37 96.41
CA ALA A 100 -44.59 -8.45 96.22
C ALA A 100 -45.25 -9.67 95.55
N ALA A 101 -46.40 -10.10 96.07
CA ALA A 101 -47.13 -11.26 95.55
C ALA A 101 -47.55 -11.12 94.07
N ASP A 102 -47.98 -9.92 93.63
CA ASP A 102 -48.32 -9.67 92.23
C ASP A 102 -47.09 -9.78 91.29
N ARG A 103 -45.88 -9.44 91.75
CA ARG A 103 -44.66 -9.56 90.96
C ARG A 103 -44.25 -11.01 90.77
N ASP A 104 -44.28 -11.80 91.84
CA ASP A 104 -43.98 -13.23 91.79
C ASP A 104 -44.92 -13.97 90.81
N ALA A 105 -46.21 -13.60 90.82
CA ALA A 105 -47.22 -14.17 89.93
C ALA A 105 -47.06 -13.79 88.43
N ASP A 106 -46.45 -12.64 88.13
CA ASP A 106 -46.16 -12.23 86.75
C ASP A 106 -44.85 -12.82 86.22
N ASP A 107 -43.88 -13.13 87.09
CA ASP A 107 -42.64 -13.80 86.70
C ASP A 107 -42.84 -15.32 86.50
N GLU A 108 -43.73 -15.98 87.25
CA GLU A 108 -44.14 -17.37 86.96
C GLU A 108 -44.79 -17.53 85.57
N LYS A 109 -45.62 -16.55 85.13
CA LYS A 109 -46.25 -16.60 83.80
C LYS A 109 -45.24 -16.49 82.66
N LYS A 110 -44.28 -15.56 82.77
CA LYS A 110 -43.22 -15.38 81.75
C LYS A 110 -42.39 -16.66 81.60
N ALA A 111 -42.02 -17.29 82.72
CA ALA A 111 -41.28 -18.55 82.71
C ALA A 111 -42.04 -19.69 81.99
N ALA A 112 -43.38 -19.73 82.10
CA ALA A 112 -44.21 -20.68 81.37
C ALA A 112 -44.29 -20.38 79.85
N ASP A 113 -44.44 -19.10 79.48
CA ASP A 113 -44.50 -18.67 78.07
C ASP A 113 -43.16 -18.89 77.34
N ASP A 114 -42.03 -18.65 78.00
CA ASP A 114 -40.70 -18.91 77.43
C ASP A 114 -40.48 -20.43 77.21
N LEU A 115 -40.85 -21.26 78.18
CA LEU A 115 -40.72 -22.72 78.09
C LEU A 115 -41.58 -23.31 76.96
N THR A 116 -42.80 -22.79 76.75
CA THR A 116 -43.67 -23.26 75.65
C THR A 116 -43.11 -22.87 74.28
N ASN A 117 -42.50 -21.69 74.13
CA ASN A 117 -41.85 -21.25 72.90
C ASN A 117 -40.59 -22.07 72.56
N GLU A 118 -39.76 -22.42 73.55
CA GLU A 118 -38.64 -23.36 73.32
C GLU A 118 -39.12 -24.75 72.88
N LEU A 119 -40.17 -25.28 73.52
CA LEU A 119 -40.73 -26.59 73.17
C LEU A 119 -41.35 -26.61 71.76
N ALA A 120 -41.94 -25.49 71.31
CA ALA A 120 -42.45 -25.34 69.94
C ALA A 120 -41.29 -25.30 68.92
N THR A 121 -40.30 -24.42 69.12
CA THR A 121 -39.17 -24.25 68.20
C THR A 121 -38.30 -25.52 68.08
N ARG A 122 -38.10 -26.25 69.19
CA ARG A 122 -37.38 -27.53 69.22
C ARG A 122 -38.07 -28.64 68.42
N LYS A 123 -39.41 -28.63 68.29
CA LYS A 123 -40.17 -29.61 67.48
C LYS A 123 -40.21 -29.24 65.99
N VAL A 124 -40.29 -27.95 65.66
CA VAL A 124 -40.42 -27.48 64.26
C VAL A 124 -39.12 -27.68 63.46
N ARG A 125 -37.95 -27.38 64.03
CA ARG A 125 -36.64 -27.51 63.33
C ARG A 125 -36.37 -28.91 62.74
N PRO A 126 -36.39 -30.02 63.51
CA PRO A 126 -36.12 -31.35 62.96
C PRO A 126 -37.18 -31.78 61.95
N THR A 127 -38.45 -31.44 62.18
CA THR A 127 -39.56 -31.76 61.26
C THR A 127 -39.36 -31.11 59.89
N ARG A 128 -38.95 -29.83 59.84
CA ARG A 128 -38.67 -29.12 58.58
C ARG A 128 -37.45 -29.68 57.83
N LEU A 129 -36.42 -30.14 58.55
CA LEU A 129 -35.25 -30.80 57.93
C LEU A 129 -35.59 -32.19 57.39
N LEU A 130 -36.47 -32.93 58.07
CA LEU A 130 -36.98 -34.23 57.65
C LEU A 130 -37.86 -34.15 56.38
N THR A 131 -38.50 -33.02 56.10
CA THR A 131 -39.28 -32.82 54.87
C THR A 131 -38.47 -32.30 53.69
N THR A 132 -37.53 -31.35 53.90
CA THR A 132 -36.79 -30.75 52.77
C THR A 132 -35.69 -31.66 52.21
N LYS A 133 -35.00 -32.44 53.05
CA LYS A 133 -33.93 -33.32 52.58
C LYS A 133 -34.37 -34.46 51.63
N PRO A 134 -35.52 -35.15 51.81
CA PRO A 134 -35.99 -36.10 50.81
C PRO A 134 -36.45 -35.42 49.51
N GLU A 135 -36.92 -34.16 49.54
CA GLU A 135 -37.26 -33.41 48.33
C GLU A 135 -36.00 -33.12 47.49
N GLU A 136 -34.95 -32.55 48.11
CA GLU A 136 -33.63 -32.34 47.47
C GLU A 136 -33.04 -33.66 46.91
N LEU A 137 -33.14 -34.77 47.67
CA LEU A 137 -32.66 -36.08 47.22
C LEU A 137 -33.47 -36.64 46.04
N ASN A 138 -34.78 -36.42 46.01
CA ASN A 138 -35.64 -36.85 44.91
C ASN A 138 -35.37 -36.03 43.64
N GLU A 139 -35.08 -34.73 43.75
CA GLU A 139 -34.66 -33.89 42.63
C GLU A 139 -33.29 -34.31 42.09
N LEU A 140 -32.31 -34.56 42.97
CA LEU A 140 -31.00 -35.06 42.56
C LEU A 140 -31.08 -36.47 41.92
N GLN A 141 -31.99 -37.33 42.39
CA GLN A 141 -32.25 -38.63 41.75
C GLN A 141 -32.96 -38.52 40.40
N ARG A 142 -33.74 -37.45 40.14
CA ARG A 142 -34.33 -37.19 38.81
C ARG A 142 -33.26 -36.74 37.84
N THR A 143 -32.49 -35.72 38.19
CA THR A 143 -31.43 -35.18 37.32
C THR A 143 -30.36 -36.24 37.03
N LEU A 144 -30.00 -37.09 37.99
CA LEU A 144 -29.08 -38.20 37.75
C LEU A 144 -29.63 -39.18 36.70
N LYS A 145 -30.91 -39.58 36.81
CA LYS A 145 -31.57 -40.46 35.82
C LYS A 145 -31.67 -39.81 34.43
N GLU A 146 -31.95 -38.51 34.36
CA GLU A 146 -31.98 -37.75 33.11
C GLU A 146 -30.58 -37.74 32.46
N THR A 147 -29.52 -37.45 33.23
CA THR A 147 -28.14 -37.49 32.70
C THR A 147 -27.69 -38.90 32.30
N ASP A 148 -28.09 -39.94 33.03
CA ASP A 148 -27.81 -41.34 32.66
C ASP A 148 -28.51 -41.73 31.36
N GLN A 149 -29.76 -41.28 31.15
CA GLN A 149 -30.49 -41.47 29.89
C GLN A 149 -29.83 -40.73 28.73
N ASP A 150 -29.44 -39.47 28.92
CA ASP A 150 -28.69 -38.69 27.93
C ASP A 150 -27.34 -39.35 27.55
N ILE A 151 -26.60 -39.87 28.54
CA ILE A 151 -25.35 -40.60 28.32
C ILE A 151 -25.62 -41.89 27.54
N HIS A 152 -26.67 -42.63 27.90
CA HIS A 152 -27.05 -43.86 27.21
C HIS A 152 -27.45 -43.59 25.76
N ASP A 153 -28.28 -42.59 25.50
CA ASP A 153 -28.75 -42.25 24.16
C ASP A 153 -27.63 -41.68 23.28
N ARG A 154 -26.72 -40.87 23.83
CA ARG A 154 -25.49 -40.47 23.10
C ARG A 154 -24.60 -41.66 22.77
N ARG A 155 -24.40 -42.60 23.71
CA ARG A 155 -23.65 -43.86 23.44
C ARG A 155 -24.32 -44.71 22.38
N ARG A 156 -25.66 -44.75 22.36
CA ARG A 156 -26.48 -45.47 21.36
C ARG A 156 -26.39 -44.82 19.99
N GLN A 157 -26.47 -43.48 19.90
CA GLN A 157 -26.30 -42.71 18.66
C GLN A 157 -24.90 -42.90 18.04
N ILE A 158 -23.86 -42.91 18.88
CA ILE A 158 -22.46 -43.10 18.46
C ILE A 158 -22.16 -44.58 18.10
N GLY A 159 -23.04 -45.52 18.47
CA GLY A 159 -22.83 -46.97 18.27
C GLY A 159 -21.74 -47.55 19.18
N GLY A 160 -21.49 -46.91 20.33
CA GLY A 160 -20.42 -47.26 21.26
C GLY A 160 -19.01 -47.25 20.65
N ALA A 161 -18.07 -47.97 21.28
CA ALA A 161 -16.69 -48.04 20.82
C ALA A 161 -16.57 -48.62 19.39
N ALA A 162 -17.41 -49.59 19.04
CA ALA A 162 -17.44 -50.20 17.71
C ALA A 162 -17.84 -49.20 16.61
N GLY A 163 -18.79 -48.30 16.88
CA GLY A 163 -19.16 -47.22 15.98
C GLY A 163 -18.02 -46.21 15.76
N VAL A 164 -17.32 -45.82 16.83
CA VAL A 164 -16.12 -44.97 16.75
C VAL A 164 -15.00 -45.64 15.95
N GLU A 165 -14.74 -46.93 16.16
CA GLU A 165 -13.77 -47.67 15.35
C GLU A 165 -14.17 -47.77 13.88
N ALA A 166 -15.44 -48.05 13.59
CA ALA A 166 -15.94 -48.09 12.22
C ALA A 166 -15.79 -46.71 11.53
N GLN A 167 -16.05 -45.62 12.26
CA GLN A 167 -15.83 -44.26 11.76
C GLN A 167 -14.34 -43.96 11.54
N LYS A 168 -13.45 -44.35 12.46
CA LYS A 168 -11.99 -44.25 12.27
C LYS A 168 -11.51 -45.03 11.05
N ARG A 169 -11.99 -46.26 10.83
CA ARG A 169 -11.66 -47.07 9.64
C ARG A 169 -12.17 -46.44 8.35
N ARG A 170 -13.39 -45.85 8.35
CA ARG A 170 -13.92 -45.09 7.21
C ARG A 170 -13.07 -43.84 6.90
N LEU A 171 -12.68 -43.08 7.93
CA LEU A 171 -11.80 -41.91 7.79
C LEU A 171 -10.41 -42.31 7.25
N ALA A 172 -9.78 -43.35 7.79
CA ALA A 172 -8.50 -43.86 7.29
C ALA A 172 -8.56 -44.31 5.83
N SER A 173 -9.62 -45.03 5.44
CA SER A 173 -9.86 -45.41 4.02
C SER A 173 -10.05 -44.19 3.12
N ARG A 174 -10.76 -43.16 3.61
CA ARG A 174 -10.93 -41.89 2.88
C ARG A 174 -9.62 -41.12 2.74
N ILE A 175 -8.81 -41.04 3.79
CA ILE A 175 -7.46 -40.44 3.77
C ILE A 175 -6.61 -41.14 2.72
N LYS A 176 -6.48 -42.47 2.77
CA LYS A 176 -5.76 -43.26 1.75
C LYS A 176 -6.25 -43.02 0.31
N THR A 177 -7.55 -42.84 0.12
CA THR A 177 -8.13 -42.54 -1.20
C THR A 177 -7.74 -41.13 -1.68
N LEU A 178 -7.65 -40.15 -0.78
CA LEU A 178 -7.23 -38.79 -1.08
C LEU A 178 -5.72 -38.73 -1.32
N GLU A 179 -4.91 -39.41 -0.51
CA GLU A 179 -3.46 -39.57 -0.69
C GLU A 179 -3.14 -40.16 -2.08
N ASN A 180 -3.75 -41.29 -2.43
CA ASN A 180 -3.61 -41.91 -3.76
C ASN A 180 -3.98 -40.93 -4.90
N ARG A 181 -4.98 -40.07 -4.70
CA ARG A 181 -5.41 -39.08 -5.71
C ARG A 181 -4.42 -37.92 -5.81
N VAL A 182 -3.84 -37.47 -4.69
CA VAL A 182 -2.77 -36.47 -4.66
C VAL A 182 -1.52 -37.04 -5.35
N GLU A 183 -1.09 -38.25 -4.99
CA GLU A 183 0.02 -38.94 -5.66
C GLU A 183 -0.20 -39.06 -7.18
N GLN A 184 -1.39 -39.46 -7.63
CA GLN A 184 -1.68 -39.55 -9.05
C GLN A 184 -1.64 -38.17 -9.73
N GLY A 185 -2.09 -37.11 -9.05
CA GLY A 185 -1.96 -35.73 -9.50
C GLY A 185 -0.50 -35.30 -9.62
N THR A 186 0.32 -35.58 -8.61
CA THR A 186 1.76 -35.27 -8.58
C THR A 186 2.53 -36.02 -9.66
N ARG A 187 2.25 -37.32 -9.88
CA ARG A 187 2.86 -38.10 -10.96
C ARG A 187 2.56 -37.50 -12.34
N LYS A 188 1.29 -37.21 -12.62
CA LYS A 188 0.88 -36.54 -13.88
C LYS A 188 1.49 -35.15 -14.04
N TYR A 189 1.59 -34.38 -12.96
CA TYR A 189 2.27 -33.08 -12.98
C TYR A 189 3.75 -33.21 -13.33
N ASN A 190 4.45 -34.17 -12.73
CA ASN A 190 5.87 -34.44 -13.05
C ASN A 190 6.06 -34.98 -14.48
N GLU A 191 5.15 -35.84 -14.98
CA GLU A 191 5.11 -36.27 -16.38
C GLU A 191 4.97 -35.06 -17.33
N ILE A 192 4.06 -34.13 -17.03
CA ILE A 192 3.87 -32.89 -17.80
C ILE A 192 5.10 -31.98 -17.71
N LEU A 193 5.76 -31.86 -16.55
CA LEU A 193 6.99 -31.09 -16.41
C LEU A 193 8.14 -31.68 -17.23
N THR A 194 8.34 -33.00 -17.19
CA THR A 194 9.40 -33.66 -17.98
C THR A 194 9.12 -33.58 -19.49
N SER A 195 7.85 -33.63 -19.90
CA SER A 195 7.44 -33.40 -21.29
C SER A 195 7.73 -31.94 -21.72
N ASN A 196 7.36 -30.96 -20.90
CA ASN A 196 7.67 -29.55 -21.15
C ASN A 196 9.18 -29.26 -21.20
N ALA A 197 9.99 -29.93 -20.37
CA ALA A 197 11.45 -29.81 -20.42
C ALA A 197 12.00 -30.29 -21.79
N LYS A 198 11.54 -31.45 -22.27
CA LYS A 198 11.90 -31.97 -23.60
C LYS A 198 11.45 -31.07 -24.74
N LEU A 199 10.23 -30.52 -24.66
CA LEU A 199 9.73 -29.56 -25.67
C LEU A 199 10.56 -28.28 -25.69
N ARG A 200 11.00 -27.76 -24.54
CA ARG A 200 11.91 -26.60 -24.46
C ARG A 200 13.27 -26.90 -25.09
N GLU A 201 13.85 -28.05 -24.79
CA GLU A 201 15.10 -28.52 -25.41
C GLU A 201 14.99 -28.65 -26.93
N GLN A 202 13.89 -29.21 -27.43
CA GLN A 202 13.59 -29.28 -28.88
C GLN A 202 13.43 -27.89 -29.51
N ILE A 203 12.74 -26.95 -28.84
CA ILE A 203 12.59 -25.57 -29.30
C ILE A 203 13.97 -24.88 -29.38
N ASP A 204 14.86 -25.10 -28.40
CA ASP A 204 16.18 -24.47 -28.40
C ASP A 204 17.13 -25.11 -29.43
N HIS A 205 17.02 -26.42 -29.68
CA HIS A 205 17.68 -27.09 -30.82
C HIS A 205 17.24 -26.49 -32.15
N LEU A 206 15.93 -26.38 -32.41
CA LEU A 206 15.38 -25.80 -33.63
C LEU A 206 15.78 -24.33 -33.81
N LYS A 207 15.86 -23.54 -32.72
CA LYS A 207 16.40 -22.18 -32.77
C LYS A 207 17.88 -22.16 -33.16
N GLN A 208 18.69 -23.09 -32.67
CA GLN A 208 20.11 -23.20 -33.03
C GLN A 208 20.27 -23.59 -34.50
N GLU A 209 19.52 -24.57 -34.98
CA GLU A 209 19.49 -24.96 -36.40
C GLU A 209 19.07 -23.78 -37.29
N ARG A 210 18.02 -23.05 -36.92
CA ARG A 210 17.58 -21.85 -37.65
C ARG A 210 18.67 -20.77 -37.70
N ARG A 211 19.39 -20.51 -36.60
CA ARG A 211 20.53 -19.58 -36.59
C ARG A 211 21.65 -20.00 -37.54
N VAL A 212 21.94 -21.31 -37.62
CA VAL A 212 22.93 -21.86 -38.56
C VAL A 212 22.43 -21.73 -40.01
N PHE A 213 21.17 -22.04 -40.26
CA PHE A 213 20.52 -21.89 -41.57
C PHE A 213 20.50 -20.44 -42.05
N ASP A 214 20.03 -19.50 -41.21
CA ASP A 214 20.06 -18.06 -41.50
C ASP A 214 21.49 -17.56 -41.78
N GLY A 215 22.48 -18.10 -41.06
CA GLY A 215 23.90 -17.82 -41.27
C GLY A 215 24.43 -18.35 -42.61
N LEU A 216 23.99 -19.53 -43.05
CA LEU A 216 24.33 -20.10 -44.35
C LEU A 216 23.62 -19.35 -45.49
N HIS A 217 22.33 -19.05 -45.34
CA HIS A 217 21.53 -18.30 -46.30
C HIS A 217 22.18 -16.95 -46.63
N ARG A 218 22.56 -16.18 -45.60
CA ARG A 218 23.27 -14.90 -45.76
C ARG A 218 24.64 -15.01 -46.43
N LYS A 219 25.31 -16.17 -46.36
CA LYS A 219 26.56 -16.41 -47.11
C LYS A 219 26.27 -16.66 -48.58
N LEU A 220 25.32 -17.55 -48.87
CA LEU A 220 24.88 -17.87 -50.24
C LEU A 220 24.30 -16.64 -50.95
N GLU A 221 23.55 -15.78 -50.25
CA GLU A 221 23.10 -14.49 -50.79
C GLU A 221 24.27 -13.56 -51.14
N LYS A 222 25.29 -13.47 -50.27
CA LYS A 222 26.48 -12.67 -50.54
C LYS A 222 27.25 -13.20 -51.75
N GLU A 223 27.48 -14.51 -51.82
CA GLU A 223 28.13 -15.19 -52.96
C GLU A 223 27.34 -14.96 -54.26
N LEU A 224 26.01 -15.08 -54.22
CA LEU A 224 25.13 -14.81 -55.37
C LEU A 224 25.18 -13.34 -55.80
N THR A 225 25.18 -12.38 -54.86
CA THR A 225 25.37 -10.96 -55.21
C THR A 225 26.76 -10.67 -55.76
N GLN A 226 27.79 -11.37 -55.29
CA GLN A 226 29.15 -11.23 -55.83
C GLN A 226 29.21 -11.76 -57.26
N HIS A 227 28.74 -12.97 -57.52
CA HIS A 227 28.69 -13.53 -58.87
C HIS A 227 27.86 -12.69 -59.85
N ARG A 228 26.80 -12.02 -59.39
CA ARG A 228 26.08 -11.02 -60.22
C ARG A 228 26.94 -9.82 -60.60
N ARG A 229 27.82 -9.33 -59.70
CA ARG A 229 28.81 -8.29 -60.02
C ARG A 229 29.88 -8.82 -60.97
N ASP A 230 30.44 -10.00 -60.69
CA ASP A 230 31.47 -10.64 -61.51
C ASP A 230 30.97 -10.82 -62.96
N ILE A 231 29.70 -11.24 -63.14
CA ILE A 231 29.04 -11.35 -64.46
C ILE A 231 28.86 -9.99 -65.11
N ALA A 232 28.39 -8.97 -64.38
CA ALA A 232 28.20 -7.63 -64.93
C ALA A 232 29.54 -6.98 -65.36
N GLU A 233 30.61 -7.19 -64.59
CA GLU A 233 31.96 -6.76 -64.92
C GLU A 233 32.49 -7.49 -66.17
N LEU A 234 32.34 -8.81 -66.25
CA LEU A 234 32.73 -9.59 -67.43
C LEU A 234 31.98 -9.16 -68.70
N VAL A 235 30.69 -8.83 -68.58
CA VAL A 235 29.87 -8.30 -69.70
C VAL A 235 30.38 -6.91 -70.11
N ALA A 236 30.69 -6.01 -69.17
CA ALA A 236 31.24 -4.69 -69.47
C ALA A 236 32.62 -4.78 -70.16
N GLN A 237 33.52 -5.64 -69.65
CA GLN A 237 34.82 -5.92 -70.28
C GLN A 237 34.66 -6.52 -71.69
N SER A 238 33.67 -7.42 -71.87
CA SER A 238 33.36 -8.02 -73.17
C SER A 238 32.85 -6.98 -74.16
N GLN A 239 31.94 -6.09 -73.74
CA GLN A 239 31.43 -5.01 -74.57
C GLN A 239 32.55 -4.05 -74.99
N GLN A 240 33.40 -3.62 -74.04
CA GLN A 240 34.57 -2.79 -74.34
C GLN A 240 35.51 -3.45 -75.37
N ALA A 241 35.72 -4.77 -75.29
CA ALA A 241 36.52 -5.51 -76.26
C ALA A 241 35.86 -5.61 -77.64
N TYR A 242 34.52 -5.72 -77.71
CA TYR A 242 33.77 -5.65 -78.97
C TYR A 242 33.85 -4.26 -79.60
N ASP A 243 33.62 -3.20 -78.81
CA ASP A 243 33.67 -1.81 -79.29
C ASP A 243 35.06 -1.48 -79.86
N ALA A 244 36.13 -1.84 -79.14
CA ALA A 244 37.51 -1.65 -79.60
C ALA A 244 37.84 -2.45 -80.88
N ARG A 245 37.32 -3.68 -81.00
CA ARG A 245 37.48 -4.51 -82.22
C ARG A 245 36.75 -3.89 -83.40
N ASP A 246 35.52 -3.42 -83.19
CA ASP A 246 34.67 -2.89 -84.26
C ASP A 246 35.17 -1.51 -84.72
N GLU A 247 35.71 -0.70 -83.80
CA GLU A 247 36.45 0.52 -84.12
C GLU A 247 37.72 0.23 -84.94
N ALA A 248 38.48 -0.82 -84.60
CA ALA A 248 39.63 -1.26 -85.37
C ALA A 248 39.24 -1.76 -86.78
N HIS A 249 38.16 -2.54 -86.91
CA HIS A 249 37.61 -2.95 -88.22
C HIS A 249 37.14 -1.75 -89.05
N HIS A 250 36.50 -0.76 -88.42
CA HIS A 250 36.09 0.47 -89.11
C HIS A 250 37.31 1.26 -89.62
N ARG A 251 38.35 1.43 -88.79
CA ARG A 251 39.62 2.05 -89.21
C ARG A 251 40.28 1.28 -90.38
N MET A 252 40.29 -0.05 -90.33
CA MET A 252 40.82 -0.88 -91.43
C MET A 252 40.05 -0.66 -92.73
N SER A 253 38.72 -0.73 -92.70
CA SER A 253 37.87 -0.52 -93.88
C SER A 253 38.06 0.87 -94.49
N MET A 254 38.18 1.91 -93.66
CA MET A 254 38.49 3.28 -94.10
C MET A 254 39.88 3.41 -94.73
N LEU A 255 40.88 2.66 -94.25
CA LEU A 255 42.22 2.62 -94.84
C LEU A 255 42.23 1.84 -96.17
N GLU A 256 41.51 0.72 -96.27
CA GLU A 256 41.33 -0.03 -97.50
C GLU A 256 40.64 0.80 -98.59
N GLU A 257 39.60 1.57 -98.24
CA GLU A 257 38.91 2.45 -99.19
C GLU A 257 39.81 3.60 -99.67
N LYS A 258 40.61 4.20 -98.77
CA LYS A 258 41.62 5.22 -99.13
C LYS A 258 42.69 4.65 -100.05
N SER A 259 43.28 3.52 -99.69
CA SER A 259 44.24 2.77 -100.52
C SER A 259 43.68 2.46 -101.91
N ALA A 260 42.43 1.99 -102.00
CA ALA A 260 41.78 1.74 -103.28
C ALA A 260 41.57 3.02 -104.11
N LYS A 261 41.23 4.16 -103.48
CA LYS A 261 41.11 5.46 -104.16
C LYS A 261 42.46 5.96 -104.67
N GLU A 262 43.50 5.90 -103.86
CA GLU A 262 44.88 6.29 -104.22
C GLU A 262 45.43 5.41 -105.36
N LEU A 263 45.21 4.10 -105.31
CA LEU A 263 45.62 3.18 -106.37
C LEU A 263 44.88 3.50 -107.67
N ASN A 264 43.57 3.75 -107.63
CA ASN A 264 42.79 4.17 -108.81
C ASN A 264 43.24 5.52 -109.39
N GLN A 265 43.62 6.48 -108.54
CA GLN A 265 44.19 7.78 -108.97
C GLN A 265 45.54 7.59 -109.67
N HIS A 266 46.46 6.87 -109.02
CA HIS A 266 47.77 6.53 -109.58
C HIS A 266 47.65 5.77 -110.93
N ASP A 267 46.67 4.88 -111.05
CA ASP A 267 46.38 4.17 -112.29
C ASP A 267 45.84 5.09 -113.40
N ALA A 268 45.07 6.13 -113.03
CA ALA A 268 44.61 7.18 -113.94
C ALA A 268 45.77 8.08 -114.40
N ASP A 269 46.67 8.46 -113.48
CA ASP A 269 47.86 9.27 -113.76
C ASP A 269 48.84 8.53 -114.66
N ILE A 270 49.09 7.23 -114.42
CA ILE A 270 49.87 6.38 -115.32
C ILE A 270 49.23 6.33 -116.71
N LYS A 271 47.90 6.24 -116.83
CA LYS A 271 47.20 6.27 -118.12
C LYS A 271 47.33 7.63 -118.81
N ALA A 272 47.28 8.74 -118.07
CA ALA A 272 47.50 10.09 -118.59
C ALA A 272 48.95 10.26 -119.09
N LEU A 273 49.95 9.95 -118.26
CA LEU A 273 51.37 9.97 -118.61
C LEU A 273 51.69 9.10 -119.84
N LYS A 274 51.11 7.91 -119.94
CA LYS A 274 51.24 7.04 -121.13
C LYS A 274 50.68 7.71 -122.39
N ARG A 275 49.52 8.37 -122.33
CA ARG A 275 48.95 9.12 -123.46
C ARG A 275 49.86 10.28 -123.86
N THR A 276 50.38 11.05 -122.90
CA THR A 276 51.31 12.16 -123.16
C THR A 276 52.59 11.66 -123.81
N LEU A 277 53.19 10.57 -123.29
CA LEU A 277 54.37 9.93 -123.90
C LEU A 277 54.09 9.38 -125.31
N GLU A 278 52.90 8.85 -125.57
CA GLU A 278 52.53 8.38 -126.91
C GLU A 278 52.32 9.54 -127.89
N HIS A 279 51.71 10.64 -127.43
CA HIS A 279 51.64 11.89 -128.19
C HIS A 279 53.04 12.43 -128.50
N ASP A 280 53.93 12.46 -127.50
CA ASP A 280 55.33 12.88 -127.64
C ASP A 280 56.12 11.99 -128.63
N ARG A 281 55.90 10.67 -128.58
CA ARG A 281 56.47 9.71 -129.54
C ARG A 281 55.93 9.92 -130.94
N LYS A 282 54.62 10.18 -131.10
CA LYS A 282 54.01 10.51 -132.40
C LYS A 282 54.54 11.83 -132.94
N LEU A 283 54.71 12.84 -132.09
CA LEU A 283 55.29 14.13 -132.46
C LEU A 283 56.77 14.00 -132.86
N LYS A 284 57.59 13.29 -132.08
CA LYS A 284 59.01 13.01 -132.40
C LYS A 284 59.15 12.16 -133.68
N SER A 285 58.28 11.17 -133.88
CA SER A 285 58.18 10.39 -135.11
C SER A 285 57.84 11.29 -136.32
N PHE A 286 56.79 12.11 -136.19
CA PHE A 286 56.36 13.05 -137.22
C PHE A 286 57.45 14.07 -137.56
N MET A 287 58.13 14.64 -136.55
CA MET A 287 59.30 15.51 -136.75
C MET A 287 60.45 14.77 -137.41
N GLY A 288 60.73 13.52 -137.05
CA GLY A 288 61.77 12.69 -137.67
C GLY A 288 61.48 12.37 -139.14
N VAL A 289 60.21 12.11 -139.49
CA VAL A 289 59.77 11.94 -140.89
C VAL A 289 59.84 13.26 -141.66
N LYS A 290 59.44 14.38 -141.05
CA LYS A 290 59.52 15.72 -141.65
C LYS A 290 60.96 16.26 -141.76
N ALA A 291 61.88 15.74 -140.95
CA ALA A 291 63.31 16.05 -141.00
C ALA A 291 64.10 15.16 -141.97
N GLN A 292 63.47 14.18 -142.65
CA GLN A 292 64.08 13.60 -143.85
C GLN A 292 64.11 14.65 -144.97
N PRO A 293 65.27 14.88 -145.62
CA PRO A 293 65.34 15.79 -146.75
C PRO A 293 64.58 15.19 -147.95
N ARG A 294 63.37 15.67 -148.20
CA ARG A 294 62.67 15.52 -149.47
C ARG A 294 62.66 16.87 -150.18
N GLY A 295 62.89 16.83 -151.49
CA GLY A 295 63.04 18.02 -152.32
C GLY A 295 61.83 18.94 -152.31
N GLN A 296 62.10 20.20 -152.65
CA GLN A 296 61.19 21.32 -152.90
C GLN A 296 59.94 20.88 -153.72
N ASP A 297 58.73 21.42 -153.51
CA ASP A 297 58.43 22.80 -153.92
C ASP A 297 57.14 23.45 -153.33
N GLU A 298 57.07 24.77 -153.53
CA GLU A 298 55.92 25.70 -153.63
C GLU A 298 54.80 25.80 -152.55
N LEU A 299 54.93 26.87 -151.75
CA LEU A 299 54.06 28.07 -151.68
C LEU A 299 52.51 27.99 -151.61
N ALA A 300 52.01 28.66 -150.57
CA ALA A 300 50.85 29.58 -150.53
C ALA A 300 49.40 29.06 -150.76
N ALA A 301 48.59 29.15 -149.70
CA ALA A 301 47.37 29.98 -149.67
C ALA A 301 46.84 30.13 -148.23
N SER A 302 46.18 31.27 -147.93
CA SER A 302 45.64 31.58 -146.61
C SER A 302 44.15 31.97 -146.69
N HIS A 303 43.44 31.77 -145.57
CA HIS A 303 42.16 32.37 -145.16
C HIS A 303 40.81 31.64 -145.40
N LYS A 304 39.97 31.77 -144.35
CA LYS A 304 38.53 31.45 -144.17
C LYS A 304 38.19 29.97 -143.97
N ARG A 305 37.28 29.59 -143.06
CA ARG A 305 36.52 30.33 -142.01
C ARG A 305 35.89 29.29 -141.06
N ASN A 306 35.85 29.57 -139.75
CA ASN A 306 34.61 29.67 -138.96
C ASN A 306 34.92 29.99 -137.49
N ALA A 307 34.03 30.75 -136.86
CA ALA A 307 34.12 31.20 -135.48
C ALA A 307 32.92 30.68 -134.69
N ASN A 308 33.10 30.37 -133.40
CA ASN A 308 32.35 30.98 -132.28
C ASN A 308 32.57 30.25 -130.95
N GLN A 309 32.46 31.03 -129.86
CA GLN A 309 32.19 30.62 -128.47
C GLN A 309 33.28 29.85 -127.70
N SER A 310 34.01 30.56 -126.82
CA SER A 310 33.75 30.47 -125.36
C SER A 310 34.53 31.54 -124.56
N ASP A 311 33.98 32.75 -124.44
CA ASP A 311 34.55 33.86 -123.66
C ASP A 311 34.20 33.72 -122.16
N GLN A 312 34.55 32.59 -121.53
CA GLN A 312 34.35 32.34 -120.10
C GLN A 312 35.61 32.13 -119.24
N PRO A 313 36.81 31.73 -119.74
CA PRO A 313 37.98 31.67 -118.86
C PRO A 313 38.56 33.07 -118.57
N GLU A 314 38.51 34.01 -119.52
CA GLU A 314 39.24 35.29 -119.41
C GLU A 314 38.70 36.20 -118.31
N ALA A 315 37.39 36.28 -118.10
CA ALA A 315 36.80 37.14 -117.07
C ALA A 315 37.13 36.64 -115.65
N MET A 316 37.08 35.32 -115.42
CA MET A 316 37.49 34.70 -114.15
C MET A 316 39.00 34.89 -113.91
N VAL A 317 39.84 34.70 -114.95
CA VAL A 317 41.29 34.96 -114.87
C VAL A 317 41.56 36.42 -114.51
N GLN A 318 40.84 37.39 -115.08
CA GLN A 318 41.00 38.81 -114.73
C GLN A 318 40.59 39.12 -113.28
N THR A 319 39.53 38.51 -112.74
CA THR A 319 39.17 38.69 -111.32
C THR A 319 40.18 38.05 -110.37
N TYR A 320 40.70 36.86 -110.69
CA TYR A 320 41.75 36.23 -109.89
C TYR A 320 43.08 37.00 -110.00
N GLU A 321 43.45 37.50 -111.17
CA GLU A 321 44.62 38.38 -111.33
C GLU A 321 44.49 39.68 -110.53
N ALA A 322 43.30 40.29 -110.49
CA ALA A 322 43.06 41.49 -109.69
C ALA A 322 43.22 41.20 -108.19
N ALA A 323 42.65 40.09 -107.70
CA ALA A 323 42.83 39.63 -106.32
C ALA A 323 44.30 39.29 -106.00
N PHE A 324 45.01 38.61 -106.91
CA PHE A 324 46.44 38.32 -106.75
C PHE A 324 47.31 39.58 -106.75
N LYS A 325 46.97 40.62 -107.54
CA LYS A 325 47.67 41.91 -107.50
C LYS A 325 47.47 42.62 -106.15
N GLN A 326 46.25 42.62 -105.61
CA GLN A 326 45.98 43.17 -104.27
C GLN A 326 46.69 42.39 -103.16
N LEU A 327 46.69 41.06 -103.21
CA LEU A 327 47.44 40.21 -102.28
C LEU A 327 48.95 40.44 -102.38
N LYS A 328 49.49 40.63 -103.60
CA LYS A 328 50.90 40.93 -103.84
C LYS A 328 51.30 42.29 -103.25
N GLU A 329 50.47 43.32 -103.39
CA GLU A 329 50.71 44.63 -102.78
C GLU A 329 50.61 44.58 -101.24
N ALA A 330 49.64 43.84 -100.69
CA ALA A 330 49.44 43.72 -99.25
C ALA A 330 50.51 42.86 -98.53
N THR A 331 51.11 41.88 -99.22
CA THR A 331 52.09 40.95 -98.62
C THR A 331 53.55 41.25 -98.98
N GLY A 332 53.80 42.00 -100.06
CA GLY A 332 55.15 42.39 -100.49
C GLY A 332 56.01 41.27 -101.09
N ILE A 333 55.43 40.09 -101.39
CA ILE A 333 56.15 38.93 -101.93
C ILE A 333 56.03 38.93 -103.46
N GLU A 334 57.15 39.09 -104.18
CA GLU A 334 57.09 39.27 -105.64
C GLU A 334 56.78 37.99 -106.44
N GLU A 335 57.03 36.82 -105.86
CA GLU A 335 56.98 35.51 -106.53
C GLU A 335 55.69 34.77 -106.16
N THR A 336 54.76 34.68 -107.12
CA THR A 336 53.38 34.19 -106.90
C THR A 336 53.30 32.78 -106.32
N ASN A 337 54.20 31.89 -106.72
CA ASN A 337 54.22 30.51 -106.21
C ASN A 337 54.52 30.45 -104.71
N LYS A 338 55.44 31.29 -104.20
CA LYS A 338 55.76 31.38 -102.77
C LYS A 338 54.63 32.01 -101.97
N LEU A 339 53.88 32.93 -102.57
CA LEU A 339 52.69 33.52 -101.95
C LEU A 339 51.57 32.48 -101.79
N VAL A 340 51.31 31.67 -102.82
CA VAL A 340 50.33 30.56 -102.75
C VAL A 340 50.76 29.51 -101.73
N GLU A 341 52.04 29.08 -101.76
CA GLU A 341 52.58 28.13 -100.80
C GLU A 341 52.48 28.65 -99.36
N ARG A 342 52.73 29.95 -99.14
CA ARG A 342 52.55 30.59 -97.82
C ARG A 342 51.09 30.72 -97.42
N PHE A 343 50.17 30.95 -98.37
CA PHE A 343 48.74 31.01 -98.10
C PHE A 343 48.19 29.64 -97.72
N ILE A 344 48.57 28.58 -98.44
CA ILE A 344 48.22 27.19 -98.11
C ILE A 344 48.76 26.83 -96.72
N GLN A 345 50.01 27.16 -96.40
CA GLN A 345 50.57 26.95 -95.05
C GLN A 345 49.77 27.68 -93.96
N MET A 346 49.31 28.91 -94.22
CA MET A 346 48.48 29.67 -93.28
C MET A 346 47.05 29.12 -93.19
N GLU A 347 46.49 28.61 -94.29
CA GLU A 347 45.17 27.98 -94.36
C GLU A 347 45.17 26.64 -93.61
N ASP A 348 46.18 25.79 -93.82
CA ASP A 348 46.40 24.55 -93.07
C ASP A 348 46.58 24.82 -91.56
N GLN A 349 47.31 25.87 -91.19
CA GLN A 349 47.44 26.31 -89.79
C GLN A 349 46.11 26.81 -89.22
N ASN A 350 45.32 27.54 -90.00
CA ASN A 350 44.04 28.07 -89.56
C ASN A 350 42.97 26.96 -89.47
N PHE A 351 43.00 25.98 -90.38
CA PHE A 351 42.11 24.83 -90.39
C PHE A 351 42.43 23.86 -89.24
N SER A 352 43.72 23.62 -88.95
CA SER A 352 44.13 22.85 -87.77
C SER A 352 43.77 23.57 -86.46
N LEU A 353 43.92 24.90 -86.37
CA LEU A 353 43.43 25.70 -85.25
C LEU A 353 41.90 25.63 -85.11
N PHE A 354 41.14 25.69 -86.21
CA PHE A 354 39.68 25.59 -86.17
C PHE A 354 39.21 24.21 -85.71
N ASN A 355 39.85 23.13 -86.19
CA ASN A 355 39.59 21.78 -85.71
C ASN A 355 39.92 21.63 -84.22
N TYR A 356 41.05 22.18 -83.76
CA TYR A 356 41.43 22.17 -82.35
C TYR A 356 40.46 22.97 -81.46
N VAL A 357 39.93 24.10 -81.94
CA VAL A 357 38.89 24.86 -81.23
C VAL A 357 37.58 24.07 -81.15
N ASN A 358 37.20 23.34 -82.21
CA ASN A 358 36.01 22.48 -82.17
C ASN A 358 36.20 21.27 -81.25
N GLU A 359 37.39 20.66 -81.25
CA GLU A 359 37.76 19.58 -80.33
C GLU A 359 37.71 20.04 -78.87
N LEU A 360 38.32 21.19 -78.56
CA LEU A 360 38.23 21.84 -77.24
C LEU A 360 36.79 22.20 -76.85
N ASN A 361 35.94 22.64 -77.78
CA ASN A 361 34.53 22.92 -77.48
C ASN A 361 33.74 21.64 -77.18
N ASN A 362 34.00 20.54 -77.91
CA ASN A 362 33.39 19.24 -77.62
C ASN A 362 33.88 18.68 -76.27
N GLU A 363 35.18 18.83 -75.96
CA GLU A 363 35.72 18.50 -74.64
C GLU A 363 35.09 19.36 -73.54
N LEU A 364 34.92 20.67 -73.77
CA LEU A 364 34.26 21.58 -72.85
C LEU A 364 32.81 21.17 -72.58
N GLU A 365 32.02 20.88 -73.63
CA GLU A 365 30.65 20.40 -73.49
C GLU A 365 30.60 19.10 -72.68
N SER A 366 31.44 18.11 -73.01
CA SER A 366 31.54 16.85 -72.26
C SER A 366 31.93 17.07 -70.79
N LEU A 367 32.91 17.94 -70.51
CA LEU A 367 33.29 18.29 -69.13
C LEU A 367 32.16 19.00 -68.39
N THR A 368 31.40 19.89 -69.05
CA THR A 368 30.25 20.57 -68.41
C THR A 368 29.10 19.61 -68.10
N GLU A 369 28.85 18.61 -68.96
CA GLU A 369 27.87 17.56 -68.70
C GLU A 369 28.31 16.67 -67.53
N GLN A 370 29.57 16.23 -67.50
CA GLN A 370 30.14 15.48 -66.38
C GLN A 370 30.08 16.28 -65.06
N VAL A 371 30.39 17.58 -65.09
CA VAL A 371 30.26 18.46 -63.92
C VAL A 371 28.80 18.56 -63.47
N HIS A 372 27.85 18.63 -64.39
CA HIS A 372 26.42 18.69 -64.06
C HIS A 372 25.92 17.35 -63.47
N GLU A 373 26.35 16.21 -64.01
CA GLU A 373 26.02 14.89 -63.48
C GLU A 373 26.62 14.66 -62.08
N LEU A 374 27.87 15.09 -61.87
CA LEU A 374 28.52 15.05 -60.56
C LEU A 374 27.81 15.97 -59.55
N GLN A 375 27.41 17.19 -59.95
CA GLN A 375 26.62 18.08 -59.11
C GLN A 375 25.26 17.48 -58.74
N SER A 376 24.55 16.91 -59.71
CA SER A 376 23.27 16.20 -59.52
C SER A 376 23.42 15.00 -58.56
N SER A 377 24.54 14.28 -58.66
CA SER A 377 24.87 13.16 -57.77
C SER A 377 25.19 13.61 -56.35
N ILE A 378 25.98 14.69 -56.19
CA ILE A 378 26.24 15.33 -54.89
C ILE A 378 24.93 15.79 -54.24
N ASP A 379 24.03 16.40 -55.01
CA ASP A 379 22.73 16.86 -54.52
C ASP A 379 21.84 15.70 -54.03
N LYS A 380 21.84 14.57 -54.73
CA LYS A 380 21.14 13.34 -54.30
C LYS A 380 21.73 12.81 -52.99
N PHE A 381 23.05 12.60 -52.93
CA PHE A 381 23.72 12.13 -51.71
C PHE A 381 23.55 13.09 -50.53
N GLN A 382 23.52 14.41 -50.75
CA GLN A 382 23.22 15.38 -49.69
C GLN A 382 21.78 15.27 -49.17
N ARG A 383 20.80 15.00 -50.04
CA ARG A 383 19.40 14.79 -49.63
C ARG A 383 19.26 13.48 -48.84
N GLU A 384 19.83 12.39 -49.35
CA GLU A 384 19.83 11.07 -48.69
C GLU A 384 20.55 11.09 -47.33
N ASN A 385 21.70 11.76 -47.24
CA ASN A 385 22.39 11.94 -45.95
C ASN A 385 21.55 12.78 -44.98
N ARG A 386 20.86 13.84 -45.44
CA ARG A 386 19.99 14.65 -44.56
C ARG A 386 18.77 13.87 -44.05
N THR A 387 18.16 13.02 -44.89
CA THR A 387 17.05 12.16 -44.43
C THR A 387 17.55 11.09 -43.47
N SER A 388 18.65 10.41 -43.79
CA SER A 388 19.25 9.39 -42.92
C SER A 388 19.73 9.98 -41.58
N ASP A 389 20.37 11.16 -41.57
CA ASP A 389 20.72 11.86 -40.33
C ASP A 389 19.51 12.27 -39.50
N SER A 390 18.40 12.64 -40.15
CA SER A 390 17.15 13.00 -39.47
C SER A 390 16.52 11.77 -38.81
N GLU A 391 16.44 10.65 -39.53
CA GLU A 391 15.96 9.36 -39.02
C GLU A 391 16.86 8.84 -37.89
N ARG A 392 18.19 8.95 -38.04
CA ARG A 392 19.15 8.56 -37.01
C ARG A 392 19.06 9.43 -35.75
N LYS A 393 18.80 10.74 -35.90
CA LYS A 393 18.55 11.64 -34.76
C LYS A 393 17.22 11.34 -34.07
N ALA A 394 16.16 11.08 -34.83
CA ALA A 394 14.85 10.73 -34.26
C ALA A 394 14.91 9.40 -33.48
N THR A 395 15.55 8.37 -34.04
CA THR A 395 15.73 7.08 -33.37
C THR A 395 16.66 7.16 -32.16
N LEU A 396 17.72 7.99 -32.20
CA LEU A 396 18.54 8.26 -31.01
C LEU A 396 17.74 8.95 -29.90
N GLN A 397 16.94 9.97 -30.22
CA GLN A 397 16.08 10.66 -29.24
C GLN A 397 15.03 9.72 -28.63
N GLU A 398 14.42 8.84 -29.44
CA GLU A 398 13.47 7.83 -28.95
C GLU A 398 14.15 6.82 -28.01
N LEU A 399 15.37 6.38 -28.33
CA LEU A 399 16.15 5.48 -27.48
C LEU A 399 16.63 6.17 -26.19
N GLU A 400 17.03 7.44 -26.24
CA GLU A 400 17.37 8.26 -25.07
C GLU A 400 16.16 8.42 -24.13
N GLN A 401 14.98 8.71 -24.67
CA GLN A 401 13.73 8.80 -23.89
C GLN A 401 13.37 7.47 -23.23
N LYS A 402 13.48 6.34 -23.96
CA LYS A 402 13.25 5.00 -23.41
C LYS A 402 14.27 4.66 -22.32
N LEU A 403 15.55 4.99 -22.51
CA LEU A 403 16.60 4.77 -21.53
C LEU A 403 16.33 5.57 -20.26
N GLU A 404 16.00 6.86 -20.37
CA GLU A 404 15.69 7.71 -19.22
C GLU A 404 14.44 7.23 -18.47
N ALA A 405 13.38 6.83 -19.18
CA ALA A 405 12.18 6.26 -18.54
C ALA A 405 12.48 4.96 -17.77
N VAL A 406 13.26 4.04 -18.35
CA VAL A 406 13.69 2.80 -17.66
C VAL A 406 14.62 3.12 -16.48
N ASN A 407 15.50 4.11 -16.60
CA ASN A 407 16.41 4.54 -15.53
C ASN A 407 15.64 5.18 -14.36
N GLN A 408 14.57 5.94 -14.63
CA GLN A 408 13.67 6.47 -13.60
C GLN A 408 12.90 5.36 -12.88
N GLN A 409 12.40 4.36 -13.62
CA GLN A 409 11.77 3.18 -13.02
C GLN A 409 12.75 2.38 -12.15
N ALA A 410 13.99 2.17 -12.62
CA ALA A 410 15.05 1.51 -11.86
C ALA A 410 15.35 2.24 -10.53
N LYS A 411 15.60 3.55 -10.58
CA LYS A 411 15.82 4.39 -9.38
C LYS A 411 14.64 4.35 -8.41
N HIS A 412 13.42 4.30 -8.93
CA HIS A 412 12.22 4.17 -8.10
C HIS A 412 12.17 2.81 -7.37
N PHE A 413 12.46 1.71 -8.08
CA PHE A 413 12.54 0.39 -7.45
C PHE A 413 13.72 0.25 -6.47
N GLU A 414 14.89 0.83 -6.77
CA GLU A 414 16.03 0.89 -5.83
C GLU A 414 15.67 1.66 -4.55
N SER A 415 14.98 2.81 -4.68
CA SER A 415 14.50 3.60 -3.54
C SER A 415 13.48 2.82 -2.70
N GLN A 416 12.52 2.14 -3.33
CA GLN A 416 11.60 1.25 -2.63
C GLN A 416 12.32 0.09 -1.93
N GLN A 417 13.29 -0.56 -2.59
CA GLN A 417 14.07 -1.65 -2.02
C GLN A 417 14.89 -1.18 -0.82
N SER A 418 15.52 0.00 -0.89
CA SER A 418 16.20 0.61 0.27
C SER A 418 15.23 0.81 1.43
N ALA A 419 14.08 1.44 1.18
CA ALA A 419 13.08 1.70 2.22
C ALA A 419 12.53 0.40 2.85
N PHE A 420 12.31 -0.66 2.07
CA PHE A 420 11.94 -1.97 2.62
C PHE A 420 13.09 -2.61 3.41
N THR A 421 14.34 -2.47 2.97
CA THR A 421 15.53 -2.97 3.67
C THR A 421 15.71 -2.27 5.02
N ASP A 422 15.50 -0.96 5.07
CA ASP A 422 15.56 -0.15 6.30
C ASP A 422 14.45 -0.53 7.29
N GLN A 423 13.21 -0.66 6.81
CA GLN A 423 12.08 -1.13 7.62
C GLN A 423 12.32 -2.55 8.16
N PHE A 424 12.88 -3.43 7.34
CA PHE A 424 13.19 -4.80 7.70
C PHE A 424 14.35 -4.88 8.71
N ALA A 425 15.37 -4.04 8.57
CA ALA A 425 16.46 -3.91 9.54
C ALA A 425 15.94 -3.40 10.90
N ALA A 426 15.04 -2.41 10.90
CA ALA A 426 14.38 -1.93 12.11
C ALA A 426 13.51 -3.03 12.78
N LEU A 427 12.77 -3.81 11.99
CA LEU A 427 12.00 -4.96 12.48
C LEU A 427 12.91 -6.02 13.10
N LYS A 428 14.01 -6.40 12.42
CA LYS A 428 15.01 -7.34 12.93
C LYS A 428 15.60 -6.88 14.27
N ALA A 429 15.96 -5.59 14.38
CA ALA A 429 16.46 -5.01 15.62
C ALA A 429 15.43 -5.02 16.76
N GLY A 430 14.15 -4.72 16.45
CA GLY A 430 13.05 -4.79 17.41
C GLY A 430 12.77 -6.21 17.90
N ILE A 431 12.81 -7.20 17.01
CA ILE A 431 12.64 -8.62 17.37
C ILE A 431 13.81 -9.09 18.25
N SER A 432 15.06 -8.74 17.90
CA SER A 432 16.23 -9.06 18.74
C SER A 432 16.08 -8.47 20.15
N THR A 433 15.76 -7.18 20.29
CA THR A 433 15.63 -6.56 21.63
C THR A 433 14.51 -7.16 22.49
N ILE A 434 13.47 -7.74 21.89
CA ILE A 434 12.41 -8.46 22.62
C ILE A 434 12.84 -9.90 22.97
N PHE A 435 13.55 -10.58 22.06
CA PHE A 435 14.02 -11.96 22.24
C PHE A 435 15.22 -12.07 23.20
N ASP A 436 16.14 -11.11 23.15
CA ASP A 436 17.29 -10.99 24.05
C ASP A 436 16.90 -10.36 25.41
N GLY A 437 15.65 -9.90 25.55
CA GLY A 437 15.11 -9.33 26.79
C GLY A 437 14.71 -10.40 27.83
N PRO A 438 14.57 -10.01 29.11
CA PRO A 438 14.27 -10.91 30.24
C PRO A 438 12.89 -11.59 30.18
N VAL A 439 12.10 -11.31 29.15
CA VAL A 439 10.79 -11.92 28.85
C VAL A 439 10.97 -13.31 28.22
N CYS A 440 11.97 -13.47 27.35
CA CYS A 440 12.24 -14.66 26.55
C CYS A 440 13.41 -15.52 27.08
N GLU A 441 14.17 -14.99 28.04
CA GLU A 441 15.27 -15.66 28.73
C GLU A 441 14.80 -16.99 29.36
N GLY A 442 15.39 -18.10 28.91
CA GLY A 442 15.10 -19.45 29.41
C GLY A 442 14.07 -20.28 28.63
N THR A 443 13.63 -19.86 27.44
CA THR A 443 12.85 -20.76 26.56
C THR A 443 13.76 -21.81 25.90
N VAL A 444 13.27 -23.05 25.74
CA VAL A 444 13.99 -24.19 25.09
C VAL A 444 14.23 -23.95 23.58
N LEU A 445 13.83 -22.80 23.05
CA LEU A 445 13.87 -22.48 21.63
C LEU A 445 15.23 -21.99 21.12
N THR A 446 16.13 -21.50 21.98
CA THR A 446 17.52 -21.20 21.58
C THR A 446 18.25 -22.44 21.06
N ASP A 447 17.94 -23.62 21.61
CA ASP A 447 18.48 -24.92 21.19
C ASP A 447 17.79 -25.49 19.93
N MET A 448 16.55 -25.07 19.64
CA MET A 448 15.78 -25.52 18.46
C MET A 448 15.97 -24.66 17.21
N LEU A 449 16.25 -23.36 17.33
CA LEU A 449 16.44 -22.50 16.14
C LEU A 449 17.84 -22.60 15.54
N GLY A 450 18.83 -23.10 16.28
CA GLY A 450 20.19 -23.45 15.80
C GLY A 450 21.10 -22.28 15.39
N ASN A 451 20.52 -21.18 14.93
CA ASN A 451 21.19 -19.93 14.60
C ASN A 451 20.64 -18.81 15.50
N THR A 452 21.53 -18.08 16.17
CA THR A 452 21.19 -16.89 16.96
C THR A 452 20.89 -15.66 16.10
N GLU A 453 21.25 -15.68 14.82
CA GLU A 453 21.00 -14.57 13.90
C GLU A 453 19.63 -14.66 13.22
N ILE A 454 18.86 -13.58 13.36
CA ILE A 454 17.57 -13.40 12.69
C ILE A 454 17.78 -13.15 11.18
N THR A 455 17.21 -14.01 10.33
CA THR A 455 17.23 -13.97 8.85
C THR A 455 15.80 -13.95 8.30
N GLU A 456 15.61 -13.53 7.04
CA GLU A 456 14.30 -13.51 6.36
C GLU A 456 13.52 -14.83 6.47
N SER A 457 14.24 -15.95 6.43
CA SER A 457 13.69 -17.29 6.56
C SER A 457 13.25 -17.71 7.97
N ASN A 458 13.75 -17.06 9.03
CA ASN A 458 13.51 -17.48 10.42
C ASN A 458 12.75 -16.44 11.27
N ILE A 459 12.52 -15.22 10.78
CA ILE A 459 11.75 -14.17 11.48
C ILE A 459 10.38 -14.66 11.95
N MET A 460 9.66 -15.42 11.13
CA MET A 460 8.35 -15.97 11.50
C MET A 460 8.45 -16.95 12.68
N SER A 461 9.56 -17.70 12.78
CA SER A 461 9.83 -18.61 13.90
C SER A 461 10.16 -17.85 15.18
N PHE A 462 10.95 -16.77 15.09
CA PHE A 462 11.23 -15.89 16.23
C PHE A 462 9.97 -15.15 16.72
N LEU A 463 9.14 -14.63 15.81
CA LEU A 463 7.87 -14.00 16.17
C LEU A 463 6.90 -14.98 16.84
N GLY A 464 6.77 -16.20 16.30
CA GLY A 464 5.95 -17.26 16.91
C GLY A 464 6.44 -17.67 18.30
N ALA A 465 7.76 -17.69 18.52
CA ALA A 465 8.35 -17.95 19.83
C ALA A 465 8.02 -16.84 20.86
N ILE A 466 8.12 -15.57 20.44
CA ILE A 466 7.74 -14.40 21.24
C ILE A 466 6.23 -14.43 21.55
N GLU A 467 5.38 -14.75 20.57
CA GLU A 467 3.93 -14.87 20.75
C GLU A 467 3.57 -15.98 21.74
N GLN A 468 4.18 -17.17 21.61
CA GLN A 468 3.99 -18.25 22.58
C GLN A 468 4.37 -17.79 23.99
N ARG A 469 5.52 -17.14 24.14
CA ARG A 469 6.00 -16.68 25.45
C ARG A 469 5.13 -15.59 26.06
N ALA A 470 4.63 -14.65 25.26
CA ALA A 470 3.66 -13.65 25.69
C ALA A 470 2.37 -14.32 26.19
N ASN A 471 1.86 -15.33 25.48
CA ASN A 471 0.69 -16.10 25.88
C ASN A 471 0.92 -16.89 27.18
N GLU A 472 2.08 -17.50 27.39
CA GLU A 472 2.46 -18.16 28.65
C GLU A 472 2.44 -17.17 29.83
N LEU A 473 3.01 -15.97 29.65
CA LEU A 473 3.05 -14.95 30.69
C LEU A 473 1.66 -14.37 31.00
N LEU A 474 0.79 -14.22 29.99
CA LEU A 474 -0.61 -13.85 30.19
C LEU A 474 -1.40 -14.94 30.95
N GLN A 475 -1.14 -16.22 30.67
CA GLN A 475 -1.73 -17.33 31.42
C GLN A 475 -1.23 -17.37 32.88
N LEU A 476 0.07 -17.17 33.11
CA LEU A 476 0.64 -17.07 34.45
C LEU A 476 0.07 -15.87 35.22
N ARG A 477 -0.09 -14.70 34.57
CA ARG A 477 -0.74 -13.54 35.17
C ARG A 477 -2.20 -13.85 35.54
N ALA A 478 -2.95 -14.48 34.64
CA ALA A 478 -4.32 -14.89 34.90
C ALA A 478 -4.44 -15.86 36.10
N LEU A 479 -3.52 -16.82 36.23
CA LEU A 479 -3.45 -17.74 37.37
C LEU A 479 -3.05 -17.03 38.67
N LEU A 480 -2.19 -16.01 38.61
CA LEU A 480 -1.89 -15.15 39.76
C LEU A 480 -3.09 -14.30 40.16
N ASP A 481 -3.78 -13.67 39.22
CA ASP A 481 -5.02 -12.91 39.45
C ASP A 481 -6.17 -13.81 39.96
N GLN A 482 -6.16 -15.10 39.61
CA GLN A 482 -7.08 -16.09 40.17
C GLN A 482 -6.66 -16.50 41.60
N LYS A 483 -5.39 -16.83 41.83
CA LYS A 483 -4.87 -17.18 43.16
C LYS A 483 -4.93 -16.03 44.17
N GLU A 484 -4.82 -14.79 43.70
CA GLU A 484 -5.12 -13.61 44.50
C GLU A 484 -6.61 -13.61 44.86
N ARG A 485 -7.53 -13.76 43.89
CA ARG A 485 -8.98 -13.88 44.17
C ARG A 485 -9.31 -15.01 45.15
N ASP A 486 -8.70 -16.18 45.02
CA ASP A 486 -8.91 -17.31 45.95
C ASP A 486 -8.51 -16.91 47.40
N LYS A 487 -7.40 -16.16 47.57
CA LYS A 487 -7.00 -15.59 48.87
C LYS A 487 -7.92 -14.47 49.36
N TRP A 488 -8.51 -13.68 48.46
CA TRP A 488 -9.54 -12.69 48.78
C TRP A 488 -10.88 -13.36 49.16
N GLU A 489 -11.13 -14.62 48.77
CA GLU A 489 -12.31 -15.39 49.20
C GLU A 489 -12.10 -16.12 50.54
N GLU A 490 -10.85 -16.39 50.95
CA GLU A 490 -10.51 -16.94 52.29
C GLU A 490 -10.49 -15.90 53.43
N GLN A 491 -10.49 -14.59 53.14
CA GLN A 491 -10.47 -13.51 54.15
C GLN A 491 -11.62 -12.52 53.93
N GLU A 492 -12.57 -12.46 54.88
CA GLU A 492 -13.85 -11.75 54.68
C GLU A 492 -13.76 -10.23 54.43
N ALA A 493 -14.72 -9.76 53.60
CA ALA A 493 -15.33 -8.43 53.60
C ALA A 493 -14.47 -7.22 53.15
N GLY A 494 -14.14 -7.16 51.85
CA GLY A 494 -13.75 -5.95 51.13
C GLY A 494 -14.41 -5.84 49.74
N PRO A 495 -14.49 -4.65 49.11
CA PRO A 495 -15.13 -4.48 47.80
C PRO A 495 -14.33 -5.20 46.70
N LYS A 496 -15.04 -6.01 45.92
CA LYS A 496 -14.48 -6.97 44.95
C LYS A 496 -13.64 -6.26 43.86
N PRO A 497 -12.37 -6.67 43.62
CA PRO A 497 -11.62 -6.18 42.47
C PRO A 497 -12.33 -6.60 41.17
N GLN A 498 -12.55 -5.64 40.27
CA GLN A 498 -13.22 -5.90 38.99
C GLN A 498 -12.34 -6.77 38.09
N PRO A 499 -12.91 -7.73 37.34
CA PRO A 499 -12.13 -8.56 36.45
C PRO A 499 -11.59 -7.74 35.28
N GLY A 500 -10.26 -7.65 35.18
CA GLY A 500 -9.61 -7.53 33.87
C GLY A 500 -10.09 -8.72 33.03
N GLY A 501 -10.75 -8.44 31.92
CA GLY A 501 -11.52 -9.45 31.18
C GLY A 501 -10.64 -10.59 30.64
N LEU A 502 -10.78 -11.77 31.24
CA LEU A 502 -10.14 -12.99 30.75
C LEU A 502 -11.19 -13.91 30.11
N LEU A 503 -11.42 -13.71 28.82
CA LEU A 503 -11.59 -14.84 27.90
C LEU A 503 -11.20 -14.36 26.50
N GLY A 504 -10.42 -15.17 25.79
CA GLY A 504 -10.04 -14.88 24.42
C GLY A 504 -11.25 -14.96 23.49
N ALA A 505 -11.95 -13.85 23.31
CA ALA A 505 -12.60 -13.50 22.05
C ALA A 505 -11.57 -12.89 21.08
N GLY A 506 -10.40 -13.54 20.95
CA GLY A 506 -9.64 -13.44 19.72
C GLY A 506 -10.50 -14.01 18.58
N PRO A 507 -10.36 -13.54 17.34
CA PRO A 507 -11.09 -14.11 16.22
C PRO A 507 -10.90 -15.63 16.18
N LEU A 508 -11.97 -16.38 15.92
CA LEU A 508 -11.89 -17.83 15.68
C LEU A 508 -10.73 -18.12 14.72
N PRO A 509 -9.94 -19.19 14.95
CA PRO A 509 -8.82 -19.50 14.08
C PRO A 509 -9.34 -19.69 12.65
N GLN A 510 -9.06 -18.70 11.80
CA GLN A 510 -9.29 -18.83 10.37
C GLN A 510 -8.27 -19.83 9.85
N VAL A 511 -8.63 -21.11 9.87
CA VAL A 511 -8.01 -22.14 9.04
C VAL A 511 -8.51 -21.98 7.59
N SER A 512 -8.43 -20.75 7.10
CA SER A 512 -8.30 -20.47 5.68
C SER A 512 -6.84 -20.78 5.35
N PRO A 513 -6.53 -21.59 4.32
CA PRO A 513 -5.15 -21.70 3.86
C PRO A 513 -4.65 -20.29 3.52
N LEU A 514 -3.45 -19.95 3.98
CA LEU A 514 -2.78 -18.68 3.64
C LEU A 514 -2.58 -18.63 2.12
N ASN A 515 -3.58 -18.08 1.43
CA ASN A 515 -3.52 -17.77 0.02
C ASN A 515 -2.71 -16.49 -0.11
N ILE A 516 -1.38 -16.64 -0.05
CA ILE A 516 -0.43 -15.61 -0.42
C ILE A 516 -0.68 -15.31 -1.89
N VAL A 517 -1.53 -14.32 -2.15
CA VAL A 517 -1.64 -13.71 -3.47
C VAL A 517 -0.37 -12.87 -3.61
N PRO A 518 0.57 -13.20 -4.51
CA PRO A 518 1.69 -12.32 -4.78
C PRO A 518 1.15 -10.96 -5.24
N PRO A 519 1.82 -9.84 -4.95
CA PRO A 519 1.32 -8.52 -5.31
C PRO A 519 1.01 -8.47 -6.81
N THR A 520 -0.27 -8.29 -7.14
CA THR A 520 -0.73 -8.26 -8.52
C THR A 520 -0.13 -7.04 -9.21
N SER A 521 0.90 -7.26 -10.02
CA SER A 521 1.50 -6.23 -10.89
C SER A 521 0.61 -5.96 -12.11
N LEU A 522 -0.64 -5.58 -11.85
CA LEU A 522 -1.57 -5.01 -12.82
C LEU A 522 -2.12 -3.74 -12.15
N GLY A 523 -1.42 -2.63 -12.36
CA GLY A 523 -2.07 -1.34 -12.26
C GLY A 523 -3.12 -1.23 -13.35
N ASP A 524 -4.20 -0.50 -13.08
CA ASP A 524 -5.25 -0.24 -14.07
C ASP A 524 -4.63 0.41 -15.31
N GLY A 525 -4.62 -0.37 -16.38
CA GLY A 525 -4.10 -0.03 -17.68
C GLY A 525 -4.98 -0.71 -18.71
N ASP A 526 -6.09 -0.05 -19.04
CA ASP A 526 -6.99 -0.43 -20.13
C ASP A 526 -6.24 -0.29 -21.47
N ALA A 527 -5.43 -1.29 -21.78
CA ALA A 527 -4.86 -1.52 -23.09
C ALA A 527 -5.62 -2.71 -23.71
N GLU A 528 -6.41 -2.42 -24.75
CA GLU A 528 -7.07 -3.44 -25.57
C GLU A 528 -6.01 -4.30 -26.28
N LEU A 529 -5.59 -5.38 -25.63
CA LEU A 529 -4.74 -6.41 -26.23
C LEU A 529 -5.59 -7.35 -27.08
N THR A 530 -5.19 -7.52 -28.33
CA THR A 530 -5.90 -8.31 -29.33
C THR A 530 -5.95 -9.81 -29.00
N ASP A 531 -7.05 -10.46 -29.37
CA ASP A 531 -7.45 -11.81 -28.94
C ASP A 531 -6.40 -12.93 -29.16
N GLU A 532 -5.40 -12.72 -30.03
CA GLU A 532 -4.40 -13.75 -30.35
C GLU A 532 -3.31 -13.91 -29.28
N GLU A 533 -2.95 -12.86 -28.52
CA GLU A 533 -1.91 -12.97 -27.48
C GLU A 533 -2.43 -13.67 -26.21
N GLU A 534 -3.74 -13.59 -25.93
CA GLU A 534 -4.39 -14.16 -24.74
C GLU A 534 -4.30 -15.70 -24.68
N LEU A 535 -4.03 -16.36 -25.81
CA LEU A 535 -3.92 -17.82 -25.93
C LEU A 535 -2.56 -18.40 -25.49
N THR A 536 -1.53 -17.56 -25.35
CA THR A 536 -0.14 -18.03 -25.16
C THR A 536 0.40 -17.93 -23.74
N ARG A 537 -0.27 -17.16 -22.87
CA ARG A 537 0.12 -17.00 -21.46
C ARG A 537 -0.57 -18.04 -20.56
N PRO A 538 0.12 -18.68 -19.59
CA PRO A 538 -0.54 -19.54 -18.62
C PRO A 538 -1.51 -18.73 -17.74
N MET A 539 -2.82 -18.91 -17.98
CA MET A 539 -3.90 -18.27 -17.24
C MET A 539 -3.90 -18.68 -15.75
N SER A 540 -4.21 -17.74 -14.86
CA SER A 540 -4.45 -18.02 -13.46
C SER A 540 -5.74 -18.83 -13.25
N HIS A 541 -5.82 -19.54 -12.13
CA HIS A 541 -7.01 -20.31 -11.73
C HIS A 541 -8.28 -19.45 -11.61
N HIS A 542 -8.13 -18.15 -11.39
CA HIS A 542 -9.25 -17.21 -11.27
C HIS A 542 -9.75 -16.73 -12.64
N GLU A 543 -8.86 -16.46 -13.59
CA GLU A 543 -9.21 -16.14 -14.99
C GLU A 543 -9.87 -17.34 -15.68
N LEU A 544 -9.33 -18.55 -15.49
CA LEU A 544 -9.93 -19.78 -16.01
C LEU A 544 -11.37 -19.96 -15.50
N LYS A 545 -11.63 -19.69 -14.22
CA LYS A 545 -12.98 -19.70 -13.64
C LYS A 545 -13.90 -18.65 -14.25
N ARG A 546 -13.42 -17.43 -14.51
CA ARG A 546 -14.23 -16.39 -15.19
C ARG A 546 -14.54 -16.76 -16.65
N LYS A 547 -13.58 -17.31 -17.39
CA LYS A 547 -13.76 -17.74 -18.79
C LYS A 547 -14.75 -18.91 -18.90
N ILE A 548 -14.67 -19.88 -17.97
CA ILE A 548 -15.67 -20.95 -17.82
C ILE A 548 -17.05 -20.40 -17.42
N ALA A 549 -17.13 -19.44 -16.49
CA ALA A 549 -18.40 -18.83 -16.08
C ALA A 549 -19.08 -18.04 -17.22
N ARG A 550 -18.30 -17.27 -18.00
CA ARG A 550 -18.80 -16.59 -19.22
C ARG A 550 -19.25 -17.59 -20.28
N GLY A 551 -18.50 -18.68 -20.50
CA GLY A 551 -18.87 -19.75 -21.42
C GLY A 551 -20.17 -20.48 -21.03
N LEU A 552 -20.42 -20.63 -19.72
CA LEU A 552 -21.68 -21.19 -19.21
C LEU A 552 -22.86 -20.20 -19.32
N GLN A 553 -22.62 -18.89 -19.26
CA GLN A 553 -23.65 -17.86 -19.45
C GLN A 553 -23.98 -17.62 -20.93
N GLY A 554 -23.06 -17.91 -21.85
CA GLY A 554 -23.27 -17.81 -23.31
C GLY A 554 -23.91 -19.05 -23.96
N SER A 555 -24.38 -20.03 -23.16
CA SER A 555 -24.92 -21.31 -23.63
C SER A 555 -26.29 -21.65 -23.01
N ALA A 556 -27.06 -20.62 -22.63
CA ALA A 556 -28.41 -20.71 -22.08
C ALA A 556 -29.41 -19.93 -22.96
#